data_AF-A0A812LD15-F1
#
_entry.id   AF-A0A812LD15-F1
#
_cell.length_a   1.000
_cell.length_b   1.000
_cell.length_c   1.000
_cell.angle_alpha   90.00
_cell.angle_beta   90.00
_cell.angle_gamma   90.00
#
_symmetry.space_group_name_H-M   'P 1'
#
loop_
_entity.id
_entity.type
_entity.pdbx_description
1 polymer ?
#
loop_
_entity_poly.entity_id
_entity_poly.type
_entity_poly.pdbx_seq_one_letter_code
_entity_poly.pdbx_strand_id
1 'polypeptide(L)'
;MLGEQSHSFNLDLFGVGLILFRLLAGYAPFEPPSRFTQPEFDERYWCHVSGPCRELVAQLLSLQPAKRGTAAECLQHAWLAGLQPPEPSPEKLQELSTYGALPDTTVLFWPVNQIPSKEWQKSYANLADAAGEDEELSPTSA
;
A
#
# COMPACT_ATOMS: atom_id res chain seq x y z
N MET A 1 27.85 6.81 19.71
CA MET A 1 27.05 6.79 18.46
C MET A 1 26.28 5.46 18.38
N LEU A 2 25.17 5.30 19.11
CA LEU A 2 24.47 4.00 19.25
C LEU A 2 22.92 4.11 19.25
N GLY A 3 22.34 5.23 18.81
CA GLY A 3 20.89 5.47 18.96
C GLY A 3 20.07 5.56 17.67
N GLU A 4 20.68 5.85 16.52
CA GLU A 4 19.88 6.28 15.36
C GLU A 4 19.42 5.13 14.45
N GLN A 5 20.21 4.06 14.33
CA GLN A 5 19.90 2.99 13.37
C GLN A 5 18.66 2.17 13.78
N SER A 6 18.52 1.80 15.05
CA SER A 6 17.36 1.02 15.51
C SER A 6 16.05 1.82 15.44
N HIS A 7 16.12 3.14 15.60
CA HIS A 7 14.95 3.99 15.48
C HIS A 7 14.46 4.07 14.03
N SER A 8 15.38 4.22 13.08
CA SER A 8 15.04 4.27 11.64
C SER A 8 14.30 3.03 11.17
N PHE A 9 14.80 1.83 11.45
CA PHE A 9 14.17 0.60 10.96
C PHE A 9 12.75 0.37 11.51
N ASN A 10 12.52 0.76 12.77
CA ASN A 10 11.19 0.67 13.37
C ASN A 10 10.21 1.69 12.79
N LEU A 11 10.70 2.85 12.34
CA LEU A 11 9.89 3.85 11.65
C LEU A 11 9.50 3.36 10.25
N ASP A 12 10.41 2.69 9.54
CA ASP A 12 10.11 2.09 8.24
C ASP A 12 8.98 1.05 8.35
N LEU A 13 9.05 0.16 9.35
CA LEU A 13 7.99 -0.82 9.63
C LEU A 13 6.64 -0.17 9.95
N PHE A 14 6.65 0.96 10.66
CA PHE A 14 5.44 1.72 10.94
C PHE A 14 4.86 2.35 9.66
N GLY A 15 5.72 2.91 8.81
CA GLY A 15 5.34 3.43 7.50
C GLY A 15 4.74 2.36 6.59
N VAL A 16 5.32 1.15 6.57
CA VAL A 16 4.76 0.00 5.86
C VAL A 16 3.36 -0.35 6.39
N GLY A 17 3.16 -0.32 7.71
CA GLY A 17 1.84 -0.51 8.31
C GLY A 17 0.80 0.52 7.85
N LEU A 18 1.20 1.79 7.74
CA LEU A 18 0.32 2.87 7.25
C LEU A 18 -0.09 2.65 5.78
N ILE A 19 0.89 2.32 4.92
CA ILE A 19 0.65 2.05 3.50
C ILE A 19 -0.26 0.84 3.37
N LEU A 20 0.04 -0.26 4.08
CA LEU A 20 -0.76 -1.48 4.01
C LEU A 20 -2.20 -1.25 4.48
N PHE A 21 -2.41 -0.52 5.57
CA PHE A 21 -3.74 -0.14 6.04
C PHE A 21 -4.51 0.63 4.96
N ARG A 22 -3.87 1.64 4.35
CA ARG A 22 -4.48 2.46 3.28
C ARG A 22 -4.86 1.62 2.06
N LEU A 23 -4.00 0.69 1.67
CA LEU A 23 -4.23 -0.19 0.52
C LEU A 23 -5.40 -1.16 0.76
N LEU A 24 -5.58 -1.64 1.99
CA LEU A 24 -6.64 -2.59 2.33
C LEU A 24 -7.99 -1.91 2.56
N ALA A 25 -7.99 -0.76 3.23
CA ALA A 25 -9.21 -0.16 3.75
C ALA A 25 -9.65 1.11 3.00
N GLY A 26 -8.72 1.78 2.30
CA GLY A 26 -9.00 3.02 1.57
C GLY A 26 -9.08 4.29 2.43
N TYR A 27 -8.91 4.20 3.75
CA TYR A 27 -8.93 5.33 4.68
C TYR A 27 -7.66 5.39 5.55
N ALA A 28 -7.49 6.48 6.30
CA ALA A 28 -6.32 6.68 7.16
C ALA A 28 -6.52 5.98 8.52
N PRO A 29 -5.49 5.31 9.07
CA PRO A 29 -5.63 4.60 10.34
C PRO A 29 -5.80 5.53 11.56
N PHE A 30 -5.42 6.81 11.45
CA PHE A 30 -5.44 7.78 12.55
C PHE A 30 -6.05 9.11 12.10
N GLU A 31 -7.03 9.59 12.85
CA GLU A 31 -7.66 10.90 12.66
C GLU A 31 -7.79 11.59 14.03
N PRO A 32 -7.17 12.76 14.27
CA PRO A 32 -6.27 13.49 13.38
C PRO A 32 -4.90 12.79 13.19
N PRO A 33 -4.18 13.04 12.08
CA PRO A 33 -2.92 12.37 11.75
C PRO A 33 -1.78 12.63 12.76
N SER A 34 -1.93 13.62 13.64
CA SER A 34 -1.00 13.92 14.74
C SER A 34 -1.18 13.01 15.96
N ARG A 35 -2.26 12.22 16.01
CA ARG A 35 -2.61 11.40 17.17
C ARG A 35 -2.55 9.92 16.84
N PHE A 36 -1.38 9.33 17.05
CA PHE A 36 -1.20 7.88 16.93
C PHE A 36 -1.87 7.17 18.12
N THR A 37 -3.00 6.52 17.88
CA THR A 37 -3.70 5.64 18.84
C THR A 37 -3.60 4.18 18.40
N GLN A 38 -4.40 3.28 18.98
CA GLN A 38 -4.62 1.98 18.36
C GLN A 38 -5.44 2.18 17.07
N PRO A 39 -5.09 1.48 15.97
CA PRO A 39 -5.83 1.57 14.72
C PRO A 39 -7.22 0.93 14.88
N GLU A 40 -8.23 1.57 14.31
CA GLU A 40 -9.60 1.06 14.28
C GLU A 40 -9.85 0.30 12.96
N PHE A 41 -10.21 -0.97 13.08
CA PHE A 41 -10.53 -1.84 11.94
C PHE A 41 -12.05 -1.89 11.75
N ASP A 42 -12.58 -0.89 11.07
CA ASP A 42 -14.02 -0.77 10.82
C ASP A 42 -14.53 -1.95 9.98
N GLU A 43 -15.48 -2.71 10.52
CA GLU A 43 -16.03 -3.91 9.87
C GLU A 43 -16.62 -3.63 8.49
N ARG A 44 -17.06 -2.40 8.21
CA ARG A 44 -17.57 -1.99 6.89
C ARG A 44 -16.54 -2.21 5.78
N TYR A 45 -15.25 -2.06 6.09
CA TYR A 45 -14.15 -2.21 5.13
C TYR A 45 -13.32 -3.47 5.39
N TRP A 46 -13.20 -3.87 6.66
CA TRP A 46 -12.31 -4.96 7.08
C TRP A 46 -12.96 -6.33 7.17
N CYS A 47 -14.27 -6.46 6.89
CA CYS A 47 -14.99 -7.73 6.91
C CYS A 47 -14.43 -8.77 5.90
N HIS A 48 -13.89 -8.32 4.77
CA HIS A 48 -13.33 -9.19 3.73
C HIS A 48 -11.84 -9.49 3.91
N VAL A 49 -11.17 -8.78 4.83
CA VAL A 49 -9.75 -8.95 5.11
C VAL A 49 -9.55 -10.16 6.03
N SER A 50 -8.49 -10.93 5.83
CA SER A 50 -8.22 -12.11 6.67
C SER A 50 -7.74 -11.71 8.07
N GLY A 51 -8.02 -12.55 9.07
CA GLY A 51 -7.54 -12.36 10.45
C GLY A 51 -6.02 -12.16 10.55
N PRO A 52 -5.21 -13.03 9.93
CA PRO A 52 -3.75 -12.87 9.91
C PRO A 52 -3.28 -11.55 9.29
N CYS A 53 -4.02 -11.00 8.32
CA CYS A 53 -3.68 -9.70 7.75
C CYS A 53 -3.87 -8.57 8.77
N ARG A 54 -5.02 -8.57 9.48
CA ARG A 54 -5.31 -7.59 10.53
C ARG A 54 -4.28 -7.65 11.66
N GLU A 55 -3.87 -8.84 12.06
CA GLU A 55 -2.84 -9.05 13.08
C GLU A 55 -1.50 -8.44 12.68
N LEU A 56 -1.05 -8.67 11.43
CA LEU A 56 0.18 -8.06 10.93
C LEU A 56 0.11 -6.53 10.90
N VAL A 57 -0.99 -5.97 10.40
CA VAL A 57 -1.19 -4.51 10.35
C VAL A 57 -1.19 -3.92 11.76
N ALA A 58 -1.86 -4.56 12.72
CA ALA A 58 -1.88 -4.13 14.11
C ALA A 58 -0.48 -4.20 14.76
N GLN A 59 0.31 -5.24 14.45
CA GLN A 59 1.70 -5.36 14.92
C GLN A 59 2.57 -4.22 14.39
N LEU A 60 2.51 -3.93 13.08
CA LEU A 60 3.29 -2.87 12.43
C LEU A 60 2.92 -1.47 12.95
N LEU A 61 1.63 -1.24 13.21
CA LEU A 61 1.10 0.02 13.73
C LEU A 61 1.16 0.14 15.26
N SER A 62 1.86 -0.76 15.95
CA SER A 62 2.06 -0.67 17.39
C SER A 62 2.78 0.63 17.79
N LEU A 63 2.28 1.32 18.81
CA LEU A 63 2.90 2.52 19.38
C LEU A 63 4.27 2.23 20.02
N GLN A 64 4.50 1.00 20.47
CA GLN A 64 5.77 0.58 21.02
C GLN A 64 6.64 -0.03 19.90
N PRO A 65 7.79 0.59 19.54
CA PRO A 65 8.68 0.09 18.49
C PRO A 65 9.12 -1.37 18.73
N ALA A 66 9.45 -1.71 19.97
CA ALA A 66 9.88 -3.07 20.34
C ALA A 66 8.83 -4.16 20.03
N LYS A 67 7.54 -3.81 19.95
CA LYS A 67 6.47 -4.75 19.61
C LYS A 67 6.29 -4.97 18.11
N ARG A 68 6.89 -4.13 17.25
CA ARG A 68 6.81 -4.26 15.80
C ARG A 68 7.64 -5.43 15.28
N GLY A 69 8.71 -5.79 16.01
CA GLY A 69 9.67 -6.82 15.60
C GLY A 69 10.59 -6.30 14.50
N THR A 70 11.18 -7.22 13.75
CA THR A 70 12.05 -6.93 12.60
C THR A 70 11.35 -7.23 11.28
N ALA A 71 11.85 -6.65 10.18
CA ALA A 71 11.33 -6.95 8.85
C ALA A 71 11.42 -8.45 8.50
N ALA A 72 12.47 -9.13 8.95
CA ALA A 72 12.66 -10.56 8.72
C ALA A 72 11.60 -11.40 9.45
N GLU A 73 11.22 -11.01 10.67
CA GLU A 73 10.13 -11.64 11.42
C GLU A 73 8.77 -11.35 10.77
N CYS A 74 8.54 -10.11 10.33
CA CYS A 74 7.31 -9.74 9.64
C CYS A 74 7.13 -10.53 8.34
N LEU A 75 8.20 -10.79 7.58
CA LEU A 75 8.16 -11.59 6.35
C LEU A 75 7.73 -13.05 6.61
N GLN A 76 8.00 -13.57 7.80
CA GLN A 76 7.60 -14.91 8.22
C GLN A 76 6.17 -14.96 8.79
N HIS A 77 5.48 -13.80 8.89
CA HIS A 77 4.11 -13.74 9.40
C HIS A 77 3.18 -14.59 8.54
N ALA A 78 2.22 -15.28 9.15
CA ALA A 78 1.32 -16.23 8.48
C ALA A 78 0.58 -15.62 7.27
N TRP A 79 0.34 -14.32 7.29
CA TRP A 79 -0.26 -13.61 6.15
C TRP A 79 0.66 -13.53 4.92
N LEU A 80 1.97 -13.32 5.12
CA LEU A 80 2.96 -13.23 4.04
C LEU A 80 3.56 -14.59 3.68
N ALA A 81 3.86 -15.41 4.68
CA ALA A 81 4.48 -16.72 4.49
C ALA A 81 3.48 -17.83 4.11
N GLY A 82 2.20 -17.67 4.43
CA GLY A 82 1.22 -18.75 4.45
C GLY A 82 0.18 -18.77 3.33
N LEU A 83 0.20 -17.82 2.40
CA LEU A 83 -0.83 -17.73 1.37
C LEU A 83 -0.20 -17.35 0.04
N GLN A 84 0.21 -18.34 -0.75
CA GLN A 84 -0.08 -18.18 -2.17
C GLN A 84 -1.60 -18.18 -2.26
N PRO A 85 -2.26 -17.05 -2.61
CA PRO A 85 -3.66 -17.12 -2.94
C PRO A 85 -3.80 -18.22 -4.00
N PRO A 86 -4.82 -19.09 -3.91
CA PRO A 86 -5.05 -20.06 -4.96
C PRO A 86 -5.07 -19.29 -6.28
N GLU A 87 -4.33 -19.80 -7.28
CA GLU A 87 -4.30 -19.23 -8.62
C GLU A 87 -5.74 -18.85 -9.00
N PRO A 88 -5.99 -17.58 -9.36
CA PRO A 88 -7.34 -17.14 -9.66
C PRO A 88 -7.93 -18.01 -10.76
N SER A 89 -9.18 -18.45 -10.58
CA SER A 89 -9.84 -19.26 -11.61
C SER A 89 -9.89 -18.48 -12.94
N PRO A 90 -9.92 -19.16 -14.09
CA PRO A 90 -10.04 -18.50 -15.39
C PRO A 90 -11.25 -17.55 -15.46
N GLU A 91 -12.33 -17.90 -14.78
CA GLU A 91 -13.55 -17.08 -14.64
C GLU A 91 -13.26 -15.77 -13.89
N LYS A 92 -12.53 -15.84 -12.78
CA LYS A 92 -12.11 -14.66 -12.00
C LYS A 92 -11.22 -13.74 -12.82
N LEU A 93 -10.29 -14.31 -13.59
CA LEU A 93 -9.43 -13.55 -14.51
C LEU A 93 -10.24 -12.86 -15.62
N GLN A 94 -11.28 -13.52 -16.12
CA GLN A 94 -12.19 -12.96 -17.11
C GLN A 94 -13.04 -11.83 -16.54
N GLU A 95 -13.55 -11.95 -15.30
CA GLU A 95 -14.22 -10.86 -14.59
C GLU A 95 -13.29 -9.64 -14.41
N LEU A 96 -12.03 -9.89 -14.05
CA LEU A 96 -11.03 -8.84 -13.83
C LEU A 96 -10.66 -8.08 -15.11
N SER A 97 -10.82 -8.68 -16.29
CA SER A 97 -10.62 -8.00 -17.58
C SER A 97 -11.56 -6.78 -17.78
N THR A 98 -12.67 -6.72 -17.04
CA THR A 98 -13.59 -5.58 -17.02
C THR A 98 -12.93 -4.32 -16.46
N TYR A 99 -11.96 -4.48 -15.55
CA TYR A 99 -11.26 -3.37 -14.88
C TYR A 99 -9.97 -2.94 -15.59
N GLY A 100 -9.57 -3.63 -16.66
CA GLY A 100 -8.39 -3.31 -17.45
C GLY A 100 -7.85 -4.50 -18.22
N ALA A 101 -6.95 -4.26 -19.17
CA ALA A 101 -6.20 -5.34 -19.81
C ALA A 101 -5.44 -6.14 -18.74
N LEU A 102 -5.40 -7.46 -18.89
CA LEU A 102 -4.61 -8.31 -18.00
C LEU A 102 -3.17 -7.76 -17.93
N PRO A 103 -2.59 -7.61 -16.73
CA PRO A 103 -1.23 -7.12 -16.61
C PRO A 103 -0.32 -8.05 -17.40
N ASP A 104 0.52 -7.48 -18.27
CA ASP A 104 1.56 -8.25 -18.93
C ASP A 104 2.46 -8.84 -17.84
N THR A 105 2.37 -10.16 -17.65
CA THR A 105 3.16 -10.89 -16.65
C THR A 105 4.62 -11.03 -17.08
N THR A 106 4.96 -10.59 -18.29
CA THR A 106 6.33 -10.49 -18.75
C THR A 106 7.03 -9.40 -17.95
N VAL A 107 7.84 -9.80 -16.97
CA VAL A 107 8.71 -8.86 -16.25
C VAL A 107 9.72 -8.28 -17.26
N LEU A 108 9.45 -7.08 -17.74
CA LEU A 108 10.35 -6.37 -18.65
C LEU A 108 11.49 -5.75 -17.84
N PHE A 109 12.58 -6.50 -17.67
CA PHE A 109 13.85 -5.90 -17.23
C PHE A 109 14.39 -5.04 -18.36
N TRP A 110 14.18 -3.74 -18.25
CA TRP A 110 14.80 -2.81 -19.17
C TRP A 110 16.31 -2.76 -18.88
N PRO A 111 17.18 -2.98 -19.89
CA PRO A 111 18.61 -2.86 -19.69
C PRO A 111 18.94 -1.44 -19.22
N VAL A 112 19.71 -1.31 -18.14
CA VAL A 112 20.09 -0.01 -17.52
C VAL A 112 20.71 0.98 -18.53
N ASN A 113 21.21 0.47 -19.65
CA ASN A 113 21.92 1.24 -20.68
C ASN A 113 21.02 1.73 -21.81
N GLN A 114 19.72 1.47 -21.73
CA GLN A 114 18.75 1.94 -22.71
C GLN A 114 17.78 2.87 -21.99
N ILE A 115 17.28 3.89 -22.65
CA ILE A 115 16.16 4.71 -22.15
C ILE A 115 15.03 4.49 -23.16
N PRO A 116 13.79 4.17 -22.72
CA PRO A 116 12.67 4.00 -23.63
C PRO A 116 12.49 5.24 -24.52
N SER A 117 12.07 5.04 -25.76
CA SER A 117 11.81 6.14 -26.71
C SER A 117 10.77 7.12 -26.13
N LYS A 118 10.76 8.35 -26.64
CA LYS A 118 9.82 9.43 -26.23
C LYS A 118 8.34 9.03 -26.29
N GLU A 119 8.01 7.94 -26.97
CA GLU A 119 6.65 7.40 -27.07
C GLU A 119 6.16 6.83 -25.73
N TRP A 120 7.04 6.23 -24.92
CA TRP A 120 6.70 5.68 -23.60
C TRP A 120 6.63 6.74 -22.49
N GLN A 121 7.23 7.91 -22.70
CA GLN A 121 7.15 9.04 -21.76
C GLN A 121 5.72 9.61 -21.67
N LYS A 122 4.92 9.47 -22.73
CA LYS A 122 3.53 9.96 -22.76
C LYS A 122 2.58 9.12 -21.92
N SER A 123 2.89 7.83 -21.70
CA SER A 123 2.01 6.93 -20.95
C SER A 123 1.88 7.34 -19.47
N TYR A 124 2.96 7.89 -18.88
CA TYR A 124 2.95 8.41 -17.51
C TYR A 124 2.45 9.85 -17.41
N ALA A 125 2.65 10.68 -18.44
CA ALA A 125 2.16 12.06 -18.46
C ALA A 125 0.63 12.11 -18.44
N ASN A 126 -0.03 11.27 -19.25
CA ASN A 126 -1.50 11.24 -19.31
C ASN A 126 -2.17 10.71 -18.02
N LEU A 127 -1.44 9.95 -17.18
CA LEU A 127 -1.92 9.50 -15.87
C LEU A 127 -1.86 10.62 -14.81
N ALA A 128 -0.88 11.53 -14.91
CA ALA A 128 -0.78 12.69 -14.04
C ALA A 128 -1.83 13.76 -14.41
N ASP A 129 -2.09 13.94 -15.71
CA ASP A 129 -3.10 14.90 -16.20
C ASP A 129 -4.54 14.42 -15.96
N ALA A 130 -4.78 13.10 -15.85
CA ALA A 130 -6.09 12.55 -15.50
C ALA A 130 -6.44 12.65 -14.00
N ALA A 131 -5.48 13.02 -13.16
CA ALA A 131 -5.67 13.29 -11.73
C ALA A 131 -5.78 14.80 -11.44
N GLY A 132 -6.13 15.60 -12.45
CA GLY A 132 -6.41 17.02 -12.33
C GLY A 132 -7.66 17.31 -11.49
N GLU A 133 -7.42 17.91 -10.33
CA GLU A 133 -8.00 19.20 -9.95
C GLU A 133 -9.52 19.35 -10.06
N ASP A 134 -10.25 18.90 -9.04
CA ASP A 134 -11.52 19.52 -8.64
C ASP A 134 -11.36 20.03 -7.20
N GLU A 135 -11.11 21.34 -7.05
CA GLU A 135 -11.80 22.27 -6.14
C GLU A 135 -10.93 23.52 -5.85
N GLU A 136 -10.76 24.38 -6.87
CA GLU A 136 -10.37 25.77 -6.69
C GLU A 136 -11.65 26.64 -6.74
N LEU A 137 -12.33 26.79 -5.58
CA LEU A 137 -13.41 27.77 -5.44
C LEU A 137 -12.82 29.18 -5.35
N SER A 138 -13.04 29.93 -6.41
CA SER A 138 -12.61 31.31 -6.62
C SER A 138 -13.21 32.30 -5.60
N PRO A 139 -12.50 33.40 -5.27
CA PRO A 139 -13.03 34.47 -4.44
C PRO A 139 -14.04 35.32 -5.23
N THR A 140 -15.26 35.43 -4.72
CA THR A 140 -16.28 36.34 -5.24
C THR A 140 -15.91 37.77 -4.87
N SER A 141 -15.79 38.64 -5.87
CA SER A 141 -15.67 40.09 -5.70
C SER A 141 -17.04 40.72 -5.42
N ALA A 142 -17.13 41.49 -4.34
CA ALA A 142 -18.00 42.65 -4.16
C ALA A 142 -17.35 43.62 -3.18
#